data_AF-A0A7X7JXZ1-F1
#
_entry.id   AF-A0A7X7JXZ1-F1
#
_cell.length_a   1.000
_cell.length_b   1.000
_cell.length_c   1.000
_cell.angle_alpha   90.00
_cell.angle_beta   90.00
_cell.angle_gamma   90.00
#
_symmetry.space_group_name_H-M   'P 1'
#
loop_
_entity.id
_entity.type
_entity.pdbx_description
1 polymer ?
#
loop_
_entity_poly.entity_id
_entity_poly.type
_entity_poly.pdbx_seq_one_letter_code
_entity_poly.pdbx_strand_id
1 'polypeptide(L)'
;MHGLRRTTVRATNGELDCEIDALPIVELGGMPGWLTGEPLTDQGVEVAMPNLPRDLELPRVEPEPWRCLVTPLSERTVRIRIARRGHRVFDEVPSWLGIVVVDDAPVAGWSVSFTDGGWTFEGPGASVTVGDTFSIAVRDADGRLVLRTGERLRQVAGFPMAPPVLADGSTVTLNLELGTDEDILGFGEQFGRLVKNGQKMVLTVDDALGTGTGLAYKPMPVWHSTAGYMALVNTGARVVADVGHVRPSVLSLTADDDVLDLIVIVADDPKVRLAEYTRLTGTAPVPPSWAFGYWMGRCRYHSATEMLEVADRLRELDVPADVLHV
;
A
#
# COMPACT_ATOMS: atom_id res chain seq x y z
N MET A 1 8.58 33.03 4.31
CA MET A 1 8.88 32.45 5.63
C MET A 1 9.58 31.13 5.36
N HIS A 2 10.89 31.02 5.63
CA HIS A 2 11.57 29.73 5.58
C HIS A 2 11.19 28.97 6.85
N GLY A 3 10.16 28.13 6.75
CA GLY A 3 9.88 27.15 7.79
C GLY A 3 11.14 26.32 8.04
N LEU A 4 11.44 26.04 9.31
CA LEU A 4 12.50 25.11 9.67
C LEU A 4 12.27 23.80 8.91
N ARG A 5 13.28 23.39 8.12
CA ARG A 5 13.25 22.08 7.45
C ARG A 5 13.18 21.00 8.52
N ARG A 6 12.13 20.19 8.48
CA ARG A 6 11.92 19.08 9.42
C ARG A 6 12.42 17.75 8.89
N THR A 7 12.92 17.78 7.65
CA THR A 7 13.54 16.64 6.99
C THR A 7 15.03 16.92 6.77
N THR A 8 15.86 16.05 7.33
CA THR A 8 17.29 16.00 6.99
C THR A 8 17.55 14.81 6.08
N VAL A 9 18.36 15.00 5.05
CA VAL A 9 18.62 13.95 4.06
C VAL A 9 20.09 13.59 4.03
N ARG A 10 20.32 12.29 3.95
CA ARG A 10 21.61 11.69 3.64
C ARG A 10 21.43 10.92 2.35
N ALA A 11 22.00 11.43 1.26
CA ALA A 11 22.14 10.62 0.07
C ALA A 11 23.23 9.57 0.35
N THR A 12 22.84 8.30 0.40
CA THR A 12 23.76 7.16 0.55
C THR A 12 23.84 6.41 -0.78
N ASN A 13 24.75 5.44 -0.90
CA ASN A 13 25.05 4.68 -2.14
C ASN A 13 23.81 4.09 -2.83
N GLY A 14 23.12 4.88 -3.65
CA GLY A 14 21.94 4.46 -4.41
C GLY A 14 20.61 4.50 -3.64
N GLU A 15 20.52 5.20 -2.51
CA GLU A 15 19.28 5.33 -1.73
C GLU A 15 19.04 6.78 -1.29
N LEU A 16 17.77 7.12 -1.08
CA LEU A 16 17.36 8.36 -0.42
C LEU A 16 16.97 8.06 1.03
N ASP A 17 17.81 8.50 1.98
CA ASP A 17 17.60 8.31 3.41
C ASP A 17 17.22 9.64 4.07
N CYS A 18 15.97 9.74 4.50
CA CYS A 18 15.39 10.93 5.12
C CYS A 18 15.16 10.67 6.62
N GLU A 19 15.78 11.46 7.49
CA GLU A 19 15.31 11.61 8.88
C GLU A 19 14.24 12.71 8.89
N ILE A 20 13.02 12.37 9.32
CA ILE A 20 11.85 13.25 9.33
C ILE A 20 11.35 13.36 10.77
N ASP A 21 11.13 14.59 11.24
CA ASP A 21 10.48 14.83 12.52
C ASP A 21 8.96 14.56 12.41
N ALA A 22 8.50 13.50 13.06
CA ALA A 22 7.07 13.22 13.23
C ALA A 22 6.51 14.08 14.36
N LEU A 23 5.32 14.62 14.15
CA LEU A 23 4.66 15.47 15.14
C LEU A 23 3.54 14.70 15.82
N PRO A 24 3.37 14.88 17.14
CA PRO A 24 2.19 14.38 17.83
C PRO A 24 0.94 15.05 17.25
N ILE A 25 -0.14 14.28 17.16
CA ILE A 25 -1.43 14.75 16.66
C ILE A 25 -2.55 14.21 17.54
N VAL A 26 -3.72 14.87 17.49
CA VAL A 26 -4.96 14.40 18.12
C VAL A 26 -6.07 14.40 17.07
N GLU A 27 -6.81 13.30 16.98
CA GLU A 27 -8.04 13.25 16.18
C GLU A 27 -9.12 14.06 16.91
N LEU A 28 -9.78 14.96 16.19
CA LEU A 28 -10.79 15.81 16.79
C LEU A 28 -12.09 15.03 17.03
N GLY A 29 -12.48 14.89 18.29
CA GLY A 29 -13.75 14.27 18.65
C GLY A 29 -14.94 15.10 18.15
N GLY A 30 -15.85 14.47 17.40
CA GLY A 30 -17.11 15.11 16.96
C GLY A 30 -17.00 16.00 15.72
N MET A 31 -15.80 16.21 15.16
CA MET A 31 -15.64 16.85 13.86
C MET A 31 -14.49 16.22 13.08
N PRO A 32 -14.57 16.11 11.76
CA PRO A 32 -13.56 15.43 11.00
C PRO A 32 -12.28 16.29 10.92
N GLY A 33 -11.13 15.70 11.21
CA GLY A 33 -9.83 16.34 11.08
C GLY A 33 -8.86 16.03 12.23
N TRP A 34 -7.62 16.45 12.04
CA TRP A 34 -6.53 16.24 12.98
C TRP A 34 -5.92 17.58 13.40
N LEU A 35 -5.61 17.71 14.67
CA LEU A 35 -4.79 18.80 15.18
C LEU A 35 -3.37 18.29 15.34
N THR A 36 -2.39 18.97 14.74
CA THR A 36 -0.97 18.62 14.84
C THR A 36 -0.25 19.49 15.88
N GLY A 37 0.95 19.07 16.31
CA GLY A 37 1.83 19.85 17.19
C GLY A 37 2.38 21.15 16.57
N GLU A 38 1.99 21.48 15.34
CA GLU A 38 2.39 22.71 14.66
C GLU A 38 1.52 23.90 15.10
N PRO A 39 2.01 25.14 14.98
CA PRO A 39 1.14 26.30 15.08
C PRO A 39 -0.05 26.20 14.12
N LEU A 40 -1.25 26.61 14.55
CA LEU A 40 -2.46 26.57 13.73
C LEU A 40 -2.28 27.25 12.36
N THR A 41 -1.57 28.37 12.32
CA THR A 41 -1.27 29.09 11.08
C THR A 41 -0.42 28.28 10.11
N ASP A 42 0.51 27.46 10.62
CA ASP A 42 1.40 26.62 9.82
C ASP A 42 0.65 25.38 9.29
N GLN A 43 -0.37 24.94 10.04
CA GLN A 43 -1.34 23.94 9.57
C GLN A 43 -2.33 24.50 8.53
N GLY A 44 -2.28 25.81 8.23
CA GLY A 44 -3.25 26.46 7.35
C GLY A 44 -4.64 26.59 7.98
N VAL A 45 -4.73 26.58 9.31
CA VAL A 45 -5.97 26.74 10.06
C VAL A 45 -6.33 28.22 10.14
N GLU A 46 -7.58 28.54 9.81
CA GLU A 46 -8.08 29.92 9.91
C GLU A 46 -8.42 30.24 11.37
N VAL A 47 -7.48 30.93 12.04
CA VAL A 47 -7.57 31.28 13.47
C VAL A 47 -8.61 32.36 13.78
N ALA A 48 -9.18 33.01 12.76
CA ALA A 48 -10.17 34.08 12.90
C ALA A 48 -11.63 33.60 12.74
N MET A 49 -11.86 32.30 12.48
CA MET A 49 -13.22 31.79 12.33
C MET A 49 -13.98 31.82 13.67
N PRO A 50 -15.21 32.37 13.71
CA PRO A 50 -15.98 32.49 14.95
C PRO A 50 -16.38 31.14 15.57
N ASN A 51 -16.34 30.06 14.78
CA ASN A 51 -16.74 28.70 15.18
C ASN A 51 -15.56 27.76 15.43
N LEU A 52 -14.32 28.25 15.51
CA LEU A 52 -13.20 27.40 15.92
C LEU A 52 -13.48 26.85 17.33
N PRO A 53 -13.35 25.53 17.59
CA PRO A 53 -13.63 24.99 18.90
C PRO A 53 -12.69 25.63 19.93
N ARG A 54 -13.26 26.08 21.05
CA ARG A 54 -12.52 26.84 22.08
C ARG A 54 -11.79 25.95 23.08
N ASP A 55 -12.22 24.69 23.18
CA ASP A 55 -11.75 23.72 24.17
C ASP A 55 -10.97 22.57 23.50
N LEU A 56 -10.15 22.89 22.48
CA LEU A 56 -9.33 21.90 21.79
C LEU A 56 -8.20 21.43 22.72
N GLU A 57 -8.09 20.11 22.89
CA GLU A 57 -6.92 19.51 23.50
C GLU A 57 -5.76 19.60 22.51
N LEU A 58 -4.76 20.40 22.84
CA LEU A 58 -3.59 20.57 21.99
C LEU A 58 -2.68 19.33 22.13
N PRO A 59 -2.21 18.76 21.00
CA PRO A 59 -1.20 17.72 21.05
C PRO A 59 0.11 18.25 21.64
N ARG A 60 0.96 17.33 22.07
CA ARG A 60 2.35 17.64 22.42
C ARG A 60 3.07 18.25 21.21
N VAL A 61 4.06 19.10 21.48
CA VAL A 61 4.81 19.80 20.44
C VAL A 61 6.20 19.19 20.22
N GLU A 62 6.64 18.28 21.09
CA GLU A 62 7.91 17.59 20.94
C GLU A 62 7.86 16.62 19.74
N PRO A 63 8.65 16.84 18.68
CA PRO A 63 8.73 15.90 17.59
C PRO A 63 9.46 14.62 17.99
N GLU A 64 9.07 13.51 17.39
CA GLU A 64 9.81 12.25 17.47
C GLU A 64 10.56 12.00 16.16
N PRO A 65 11.82 11.53 16.20
CA PRO A 65 12.57 11.29 14.99
C PRO A 65 12.13 9.98 14.33
N TRP A 66 11.80 10.06 13.05
CA TRP A 66 11.48 8.92 12.19
C TRP A 66 12.45 8.87 11.01
N ARG A 67 12.47 7.73 10.34
CA ARG A 67 13.26 7.51 9.15
C ARG A 67 12.36 7.07 8.01
N CYS A 68 12.53 7.68 6.85
CA CYS A 68 11.94 7.29 5.57
C CYS A 68 13.09 6.92 4.62
N LEU A 69 13.18 5.65 4.25
CA LEU A 69 14.21 5.13 3.36
C LEU A 69 13.58 4.72 2.04
N VAL A 70 14.01 5.35 0.95
CA VAL A 70 13.60 5.03 -0.42
C VAL A 70 14.73 4.28 -1.13
N THR A 71 14.46 3.03 -1.47
CA THR A 71 15.39 2.10 -2.14
C THR A 71 14.87 1.78 -3.54
N PRO A 72 15.65 1.98 -4.62
CA PRO A 72 15.25 1.60 -5.97
C PRO A 72 15.49 0.10 -6.21
N LEU A 73 14.44 -0.63 -6.56
CA LEU A 73 14.51 -2.07 -6.86
C LEU A 73 14.60 -2.38 -8.37
N SER A 74 14.26 -1.39 -9.20
CA SER A 74 14.47 -1.40 -10.66
C SER A 74 14.42 0.05 -11.18
N GLU A 75 14.48 0.25 -12.50
CA GLU A 75 14.29 1.57 -13.12
C GLU A 75 12.90 2.17 -12.84
N ARG A 76 11.91 1.33 -12.48
CA ARG A 76 10.50 1.70 -12.37
C ARG A 76 9.85 1.27 -11.06
N THR A 77 10.62 0.67 -10.15
CA THR A 77 10.14 0.11 -8.90
C THR A 77 10.93 0.67 -7.74
N VAL A 78 10.22 1.16 -6.72
CA VAL A 78 10.80 1.75 -5.51
C VAL A 78 10.18 1.11 -4.28
N ARG A 79 10.98 0.92 -3.23
CA ARG A 79 10.55 0.50 -1.90
C ARG A 79 10.74 1.67 -0.94
N ILE A 80 9.70 1.99 -0.18
CA ILE A 80 9.64 3.11 0.75
C ILE A 80 9.34 2.52 2.13
N ARG A 81 10.32 2.60 3.03
CA ARG A 81 10.20 2.12 4.41
C ARG A 81 10.13 3.31 5.36
N ILE A 82 9.08 3.38 6.17
CA ILE A 82 8.88 4.44 7.18
C ILE A 82 8.68 3.79 8.54
N ALA A 83 9.53 4.14 9.50
CA ALA A 83 9.46 3.67 10.88
C ALA A 83 10.18 4.64 11.82
N ARG A 84 10.02 4.45 13.13
CA ARG A 84 10.78 5.18 14.15
C ARG A 84 12.29 5.07 13.90
N ARG A 85 13.04 6.14 14.19
CA ARG A 85 14.50 6.15 14.05
C ARG A 85 15.13 5.04 14.91
N GLY A 86 15.80 4.10 14.28
CA GLY A 86 16.42 2.93 14.94
C GLY A 86 15.53 1.67 14.97
N HIS A 87 14.39 1.66 14.27
CA HIS A 87 13.60 0.45 14.12
C HIS A 87 14.37 -0.64 13.35
N ARG A 88 14.21 -1.90 13.76
CA ARG A 88 14.96 -3.05 13.21
C ARG A 88 14.73 -3.30 11.71
N VAL A 89 13.62 -2.82 11.14
CA VAL A 89 13.29 -2.99 9.71
C VAL A 89 14.36 -2.42 8.76
N PHE A 90 15.20 -1.51 9.26
CA PHE A 90 16.30 -0.95 8.50
C PHE A 90 17.57 -1.80 8.52
N ASP A 91 17.68 -2.74 9.46
CA ASP A 91 18.82 -3.64 9.64
C ASP A 91 18.48 -5.09 9.21
N GLU A 92 17.20 -5.41 9.09
CA GLU A 92 16.71 -6.70 8.61
C GLU A 92 16.98 -6.90 7.11
N VAL A 93 17.17 -8.16 6.73
CA VAL A 93 17.32 -8.54 5.32
C VAL A 93 16.02 -8.18 4.58
N PRO A 94 16.08 -7.49 3.42
CA PRO A 94 14.90 -7.05 2.68
C PRO A 94 13.84 -8.13 2.44
N SER A 95 14.27 -9.39 2.24
CA SER A 95 13.42 -10.56 1.99
C SER A 95 12.92 -11.31 3.25
N TRP A 96 13.20 -10.84 4.47
CA TRP A 96 12.98 -11.64 5.69
C TRP A 96 11.54 -12.14 5.89
N LEU A 97 10.54 -11.37 5.44
CA LEU A 97 9.12 -11.75 5.51
C LEU A 97 8.75 -12.90 4.57
N GLY A 98 9.59 -13.23 3.58
CA GLY A 98 9.34 -14.25 2.57
C GLY A 98 8.27 -13.88 1.53
N ILE A 99 7.73 -12.66 1.58
CA ILE A 99 6.78 -12.13 0.59
C ILE A 99 7.55 -11.61 -0.64
N VAL A 100 8.49 -10.70 -0.41
CA VAL A 100 9.51 -10.33 -1.40
C VAL A 100 10.65 -11.34 -1.26
N VAL A 101 10.99 -12.00 -2.35
CA VAL A 101 11.96 -13.12 -2.37
C VAL A 101 13.26 -12.77 -3.07
N VAL A 102 13.44 -11.50 -3.44
CA VAL A 102 14.67 -10.97 -4.04
C VAL A 102 15.33 -9.98 -3.08
N ASP A 103 16.64 -10.13 -2.92
CA ASP A 103 17.50 -9.21 -2.16
C ASP A 103 18.35 -8.39 -3.14
N ASP A 104 17.69 -7.70 -4.06
CA ASP A 104 18.38 -6.89 -5.06
C ASP A 104 19.11 -5.72 -4.38
N ALA A 105 20.38 -5.54 -4.75
CA ALA A 105 21.10 -4.32 -4.41
C ALA A 105 20.42 -3.11 -5.11
N PRO A 106 20.48 -1.91 -4.50
CA PRO A 106 19.97 -0.69 -5.12
C PRO A 106 20.49 -0.53 -6.55
N VAL A 107 19.58 -0.23 -7.48
CA VAL A 107 19.93 -0.06 -8.90
C VAL A 107 20.63 1.28 -9.13
N ALA A 108 21.70 1.26 -9.93
CA ALA A 108 22.43 2.47 -10.33
C ALA A 108 21.59 3.39 -11.23
N GLY A 109 22.03 4.63 -11.42
CA GLY A 109 21.36 5.58 -12.32
C GLY A 109 20.27 6.42 -11.66
N TRP A 110 20.12 6.32 -10.34
CA TRP A 110 19.28 7.23 -9.56
C TRP A 110 20.10 8.37 -8.96
N SER A 111 19.50 9.56 -8.87
CA SER A 111 20.14 10.75 -8.32
C SER A 111 19.22 11.49 -7.36
N VAL A 112 19.80 12.07 -6.31
CA VAL A 112 19.07 12.87 -5.32
C VAL A 112 19.21 14.35 -5.67
N SER A 113 18.09 15.05 -5.72
CA SER A 113 18.04 16.50 -5.85
C SER A 113 17.02 17.08 -4.87
N PHE A 114 17.07 18.39 -4.64
CA PHE A 114 16.02 19.09 -3.90
C PHE A 114 15.20 19.92 -4.88
N THR A 115 13.88 19.71 -4.88
CA THR A 115 12.94 20.36 -5.78
C THR A 115 11.84 21.06 -4.98
N ASP A 116 10.93 21.75 -5.67
CA ASP A 116 9.70 22.23 -5.03
C ASP A 116 8.91 21.02 -4.49
N GLY A 117 8.63 21.03 -3.18
CA GLY A 117 7.90 19.98 -2.48
C GLY A 117 8.76 18.95 -1.72
N GLY A 118 10.10 18.94 -1.86
CA GLY A 118 10.95 18.08 -1.04
C GLY A 118 12.21 17.55 -1.71
N TRP A 119 12.77 16.48 -1.14
CA TRP A 119 13.89 15.75 -1.71
C TRP A 119 13.39 14.75 -2.73
N THR A 120 13.87 14.88 -3.96
CA THR A 120 13.49 14.03 -5.07
C THR A 120 14.60 13.07 -5.40
N PHE A 121 14.25 11.78 -5.45
CA PHE A 121 15.08 10.71 -5.93
C PHE A 121 14.58 10.28 -7.30
N GLU A 122 15.39 10.54 -8.33
CA GLU A 122 15.00 10.42 -9.73
C GLU A 122 15.85 9.37 -10.43
N GLY A 123 15.20 8.44 -11.13
CA GLY A 123 15.84 7.41 -11.94
C GLY A 123 15.23 7.33 -13.35
N PRO A 124 15.63 6.33 -14.16
CA PRO A 124 15.27 6.27 -15.58
C PRO A 124 13.78 6.10 -15.87
N GLY A 125 13.04 5.42 -14.98
CA GLY A 125 11.63 5.06 -15.22
C GLY A 125 10.64 5.67 -14.21
N ALA A 126 11.13 6.29 -13.14
CA ALA A 126 10.29 6.91 -12.12
C ALA A 126 11.08 7.93 -11.27
N SER A 127 10.36 8.79 -10.57
CA SER A 127 10.90 9.62 -9.49
C SER A 127 10.03 9.58 -8.25
N VAL A 128 10.65 9.73 -7.08
CA VAL A 128 9.99 9.79 -5.78
C VAL A 128 10.42 11.07 -5.08
N THR A 129 9.47 11.94 -4.77
CA THR A 129 9.69 13.11 -3.93
C THR A 129 9.21 12.80 -2.52
N VAL A 130 10.10 12.99 -1.53
CA VAL A 130 9.78 12.95 -0.10
C VAL A 130 9.85 14.37 0.44
N GLY A 131 8.70 14.90 0.85
CA GLY A 131 8.60 16.22 1.48
C GLY A 131 8.60 16.14 3.01
N ASP A 132 8.43 17.31 3.62
CA ASP A 132 8.22 17.40 5.07
C ASP A 132 6.91 16.71 5.46
N THR A 133 6.82 16.25 6.71
CA THR A 133 5.64 15.55 7.24
C THR A 133 5.26 14.27 6.48
N PHE A 134 6.26 13.54 5.97
CA PHE A 134 6.10 12.27 5.25
C PHE A 134 5.28 12.36 3.95
N SER A 135 5.20 13.54 3.33
CA SER A 135 4.56 13.61 2.02
C SER A 135 5.38 12.85 0.99
N ILE A 136 4.71 12.01 0.20
CA ILE A 136 5.31 11.21 -0.87
C ILE A 136 4.58 11.52 -2.16
N ALA A 137 5.34 11.77 -3.22
CA ALA A 137 4.83 11.87 -4.58
C ALA A 137 5.68 11.01 -5.52
N VAL A 138 5.04 10.12 -6.28
CA VAL A 138 5.70 9.27 -7.28
C VAL A 138 5.25 9.70 -8.67
N ARG A 139 6.22 9.86 -9.57
CA ARG A 139 5.98 10.20 -10.98
C ARG A 139 6.57 9.13 -11.90
N ASP A 140 5.95 8.97 -13.07
CA ASP A 140 6.49 8.15 -14.14
C ASP A 140 7.64 8.84 -14.88
N ALA A 141 8.20 8.15 -15.89
CA ALA A 141 9.31 8.64 -16.71
C ALA A 141 9.01 9.94 -17.47
N ASP A 142 7.73 10.21 -17.75
CA ASP A 142 7.28 11.44 -18.41
C ASP A 142 7.01 12.58 -17.41
N GLY A 143 7.24 12.33 -16.11
CA GLY A 143 7.02 13.29 -15.03
C GLY A 143 5.57 13.43 -14.61
N ARG A 144 4.65 12.58 -15.09
CA ARG A 144 3.25 12.58 -14.67
C ARG A 144 3.12 11.98 -13.28
N LEU A 145 2.34 12.63 -12.43
CA LEU A 145 2.06 12.16 -11.08
C LEU A 145 1.15 10.93 -11.10
N VAL A 146 1.63 9.81 -10.55
CA VAL A 146 0.89 8.54 -10.50
C VAL A 146 0.39 8.20 -9.10
N LEU A 147 1.11 8.63 -8.06
CA LEU A 147 0.74 8.41 -6.66
C LEU A 147 1.14 9.62 -5.83
N ARG A 148 0.28 10.04 -4.90
CA ARG A 148 0.65 11.00 -3.85
C ARG A 148 -0.06 10.71 -2.53
N THR A 149 0.57 11.09 -1.43
CA THR A 149 -0.07 11.06 -0.11
C THR A 149 -1.08 12.18 0.10
N GLY A 150 -2.00 11.97 1.04
CA GLY A 150 -3.00 12.96 1.48
C GLY A 150 -2.35 14.16 2.18
N GLU A 151 -2.27 15.29 1.48
CA GLU A 151 -1.75 16.54 2.07
C GLU A 151 -2.67 17.74 1.81
N ARG A 152 -3.54 17.63 0.81
CA ARG A 152 -4.42 18.72 0.38
C ARG A 152 -5.81 18.67 1.01
N LEU A 153 -6.26 17.50 1.44
CA LEU A 153 -7.61 17.35 1.98
C LEU A 153 -7.68 17.99 3.37
N ARG A 154 -8.41 19.10 3.46
CA ARG A 154 -8.61 19.89 4.67
C ARG A 154 -10.09 20.14 4.88
N GLN A 155 -10.52 20.13 6.14
CA GLN A 155 -11.87 20.53 6.50
C GLN A 155 -11.99 22.06 6.53
N VAL A 156 -13.18 22.60 6.78
CA VAL A 156 -13.46 24.05 6.61
C VAL A 156 -12.58 24.96 7.46
N ALA A 157 -12.20 24.52 8.66
CA ALA A 157 -11.28 25.30 9.50
C ALA A 157 -9.80 25.10 9.14
N GLY A 158 -9.46 24.30 8.12
CA GLY A 158 -8.09 24.07 7.65
C GLY A 158 -7.39 22.83 8.23
N PHE A 159 -8.01 22.10 9.17
CA PHE A 159 -7.42 20.88 9.73
C PHE A 159 -7.26 19.80 8.66
N PRO A 160 -6.08 19.12 8.60
CA PRO A 160 -5.87 18.00 7.71
C PRO A 160 -6.85 16.86 8.01
N MET A 161 -7.38 16.26 6.97
CA MET A 161 -8.39 15.20 7.04
C MET A 161 -7.82 13.79 6.89
N ALA A 162 -6.69 13.69 6.19
CA ALA A 162 -6.04 12.44 5.86
C ALA A 162 -4.52 12.66 5.83
N PRO A 163 -3.86 12.87 6.99
CA PRO A 163 -2.42 13.11 7.04
C PRO A 163 -1.64 11.99 6.33
N PRO A 164 -0.49 12.27 5.69
CA PRO A 164 0.21 11.31 4.82
C PRO A 164 0.44 9.94 5.47
N VAL A 165 1.01 9.96 6.66
CA VAL A 165 1.30 8.77 7.47
C VAL A 165 0.89 9.04 8.91
N LEU A 166 0.14 8.12 9.50
CA LEU A 166 -0.22 8.10 10.91
C LEU A 166 0.37 6.86 11.57
N ALA A 167 0.82 6.99 12.81
CA ALA A 167 1.26 5.83 13.59
C ALA A 167 1.00 6.04 15.08
N ASP A 168 0.63 4.97 15.78
CA ASP A 168 0.41 4.96 17.24
C ASP A 168 1.36 4.01 17.99
N GLY A 169 2.29 3.39 17.27
CA GLY A 169 3.23 2.39 17.78
C GLY A 169 2.73 0.95 17.72
N SER A 170 1.47 0.73 17.32
CA SER A 170 0.87 -0.58 17.06
C SER A 170 0.22 -0.68 15.69
N THR A 171 -0.16 0.46 15.12
CA THR A 171 -0.70 0.58 13.78
C THR A 171 0.02 1.67 13.00
N VAL A 172 0.04 1.51 11.68
CA VAL A 172 0.50 2.52 10.73
C VAL A 172 -0.56 2.68 9.67
N THR A 173 -0.91 3.93 9.35
CA THR A 173 -1.86 4.26 8.29
C THR A 173 -1.19 5.10 7.22
N LEU A 174 -1.25 4.66 5.98
CA LEU A 174 -0.92 5.43 4.78
C LEU A 174 -2.20 6.00 4.19
N ASN A 175 -2.25 7.32 3.96
CA ASN A 175 -3.32 7.97 3.22
C ASN A 175 -2.81 8.43 1.86
N LEU A 176 -3.42 7.94 0.79
CA LEU A 176 -3.15 8.34 -0.60
C LEU A 176 -4.33 9.14 -1.16
N GLU A 177 -4.05 10.16 -1.96
CA GLU A 177 -5.10 10.87 -2.70
C GLU A 177 -5.50 10.04 -3.92
N LEU A 178 -6.81 9.87 -4.13
CA LEU A 178 -7.37 9.26 -5.32
C LEU A 178 -7.69 10.34 -6.36
N GLY A 179 -7.27 10.10 -7.61
CA GLY A 179 -7.68 10.88 -8.75
C GLY A 179 -9.18 10.78 -9.03
N THR A 180 -9.74 11.76 -9.76
CA THR A 180 -11.18 11.80 -10.09
C THR A 180 -11.63 10.62 -10.94
N ASP A 181 -10.76 10.14 -11.82
CA ASP A 181 -10.99 9.04 -12.76
C ASP A 181 -10.07 7.83 -12.46
N GLU A 182 -9.55 7.77 -11.23
CA GLU A 182 -8.68 6.69 -10.78
C GLU A 182 -9.51 5.53 -10.23
N ASP A 183 -9.43 4.39 -10.90
CA ASP A 183 -9.99 3.13 -10.42
C ASP A 183 -8.92 2.31 -9.71
N ILE A 184 -9.28 1.78 -8.55
CA ILE A 184 -8.46 0.87 -7.75
C ILE A 184 -8.99 -0.55 -7.91
N LEU A 185 -8.09 -1.50 -8.16
CA LEU A 185 -8.38 -2.92 -8.32
C LEU A 185 -7.44 -3.78 -7.46
N GLY A 186 -7.75 -5.06 -7.30
CA GLY A 186 -6.90 -6.03 -6.61
C GLY A 186 -7.37 -6.34 -5.19
N PHE A 187 -6.44 -6.26 -4.26
CA PHE A 187 -6.52 -6.69 -2.86
C PHE A 187 -6.65 -8.22 -2.65
N GLY A 188 -6.09 -9.00 -3.56
CA GLY A 188 -6.17 -10.46 -3.56
C GLY A 188 -7.51 -10.99 -4.08
N GLU A 189 -7.89 -12.18 -3.61
CA GLU A 189 -9.16 -12.82 -3.97
C GLU A 189 -10.32 -12.14 -3.22
N GLN A 190 -11.03 -11.26 -3.91
CA GLN A 190 -12.17 -10.51 -3.38
C GLN A 190 -13.42 -10.84 -4.21
N PHE A 191 -14.54 -11.11 -3.54
CA PHE A 191 -15.79 -11.54 -4.20
C PHE A 191 -16.77 -10.40 -4.52
N GLY A 192 -16.45 -9.17 -4.10
CA GLY A 192 -17.20 -7.96 -4.44
C GLY A 192 -16.94 -7.46 -5.86
N ARG A 193 -17.35 -6.21 -6.15
CA ARG A 193 -17.07 -5.57 -7.44
C ARG A 193 -15.57 -5.50 -7.70
N LEU A 194 -15.18 -5.61 -8.97
CA LEU A 194 -13.79 -5.56 -9.42
C LEU A 194 -13.13 -4.22 -9.04
N VAL A 195 -13.78 -3.11 -9.38
CA VAL A 195 -13.39 -1.75 -8.97
C VAL A 195 -13.72 -1.56 -7.50
N LYS A 196 -12.73 -1.16 -6.72
CA LYS A 196 -12.77 -1.11 -5.25
C LYS A 196 -13.17 0.24 -4.70
N ASN A 197 -13.22 1.29 -5.53
CA ASN A 197 -13.68 2.61 -5.13
C ASN A 197 -15.05 2.54 -4.42
N GLY A 198 -15.14 3.20 -3.27
CA GLY A 198 -16.28 3.18 -2.36
C GLY A 198 -16.34 1.97 -1.41
N GLN A 199 -15.39 1.03 -1.46
CA GLN A 199 -15.37 -0.17 -0.62
C GLN A 199 -14.36 -0.06 0.51
N LYS A 200 -14.69 -0.67 1.65
CA LYS A 200 -13.79 -0.90 2.77
C LYS A 200 -13.63 -2.41 2.99
N MET A 201 -12.39 -2.89 3.00
CA MET A 201 -12.05 -4.30 3.08
C MET A 201 -11.11 -4.54 4.26
N VAL A 202 -11.32 -5.66 4.95
CA VAL A 202 -10.38 -6.17 5.96
C VAL A 202 -9.59 -7.30 5.31
N LEU A 203 -8.28 -7.12 5.20
CA LEU A 203 -7.36 -8.04 4.59
C LEU A 203 -6.77 -8.93 5.68
N THR A 204 -7.46 -10.04 5.94
CA THR A 204 -7.07 -11.09 6.87
C THR A 204 -7.58 -12.41 6.31
N VAL A 205 -6.71 -13.41 6.25
CA VAL A 205 -7.10 -14.76 5.81
C VAL A 205 -8.18 -15.28 6.74
N ASP A 206 -9.33 -15.64 6.18
CA ASP A 206 -10.45 -16.21 6.93
C ASP A 206 -11.07 -17.37 6.15
N ASP A 207 -11.73 -18.28 6.86
CA ASP A 207 -12.62 -19.24 6.22
C ASP A 207 -13.90 -18.50 5.82
N ALA A 208 -13.93 -18.03 4.57
CA ALA A 208 -15.03 -17.21 4.08
C ALA A 208 -16.37 -17.97 3.99
N LEU A 209 -16.39 -19.29 4.17
CA LEU A 209 -17.56 -20.17 4.08
C LEU A 209 -18.42 -19.90 2.81
N GLY A 210 -17.77 -19.50 1.71
CA GLY A 210 -18.41 -19.13 0.46
C GLY A 210 -17.90 -17.79 -0.09
N THR A 211 -18.57 -17.30 -1.13
CA THR A 211 -18.18 -16.08 -1.87
C THR A 211 -19.11 -14.88 -1.62
N GLY A 212 -19.98 -14.97 -0.62
CA GLY A 212 -21.02 -13.98 -0.34
C GLY A 212 -20.96 -13.35 1.05
N THR A 213 -19.95 -13.68 1.86
CA THR A 213 -19.84 -13.28 3.27
C THR A 213 -19.10 -11.96 3.48
N GLY A 214 -18.41 -11.44 2.45
CA GLY A 214 -17.50 -10.30 2.57
C GLY A 214 -16.13 -10.65 3.14
N LEU A 215 -15.91 -11.92 3.53
CA LEU A 215 -14.63 -12.47 3.92
C LEU A 215 -13.87 -12.99 2.69
N ALA A 216 -12.57 -13.24 2.84
CA ALA A 216 -11.70 -13.68 1.76
C ALA A 216 -10.73 -14.77 2.25
N TYR A 217 -10.52 -15.80 1.42
CA TYR A 217 -9.52 -16.84 1.71
C TYR A 217 -8.10 -16.38 1.40
N LYS A 218 -7.94 -15.49 0.40
CA LYS A 218 -6.63 -15.03 -0.10
C LYS A 218 -6.57 -13.51 -0.25
N PRO A 219 -6.90 -12.72 0.78
CA PRO A 219 -6.72 -11.28 0.71
C PRO A 219 -5.24 -10.93 0.70
N MET A 220 -4.87 -9.91 -0.06
CA MET A 220 -3.48 -9.44 -0.14
C MET A 220 -3.46 -7.92 -0.18
N PRO A 221 -2.54 -7.23 0.52
CA PRO A 221 -2.41 -5.77 0.46
C PRO A 221 -1.70 -5.30 -0.82
N VAL A 222 -2.11 -5.83 -1.97
CA VAL A 222 -1.59 -5.51 -3.32
C VAL A 222 -2.72 -4.91 -4.14
N TRP A 223 -2.52 -3.75 -4.73
CA TRP A 223 -3.53 -3.10 -5.56
C TRP A 223 -2.95 -2.54 -6.85
N HIS A 224 -3.83 -2.38 -7.83
CA HIS A 224 -3.57 -1.73 -9.09
C HIS A 224 -4.35 -0.44 -9.17
N SER A 225 -3.73 0.59 -9.73
CA SER A 225 -4.39 1.84 -10.07
C SER A 225 -4.37 2.04 -11.59
N THR A 226 -5.44 2.62 -12.12
CA THR A 226 -5.49 3.11 -13.51
C THR A 226 -4.65 4.35 -13.74
N ALA A 227 -4.14 5.00 -12.68
CA ALA A 227 -3.21 6.12 -12.79
C ALA A 227 -1.80 5.71 -13.28
N GLY A 228 -1.53 4.41 -13.45
CA GLY A 228 -0.25 3.91 -13.99
C GLY A 228 0.69 3.31 -12.94
N TYR A 229 0.16 2.85 -11.81
CA TYR A 229 0.96 2.15 -10.80
C TYR A 229 0.28 0.89 -10.24
N MET A 230 1.11 0.06 -9.62
CA MET A 230 0.71 -1.03 -8.72
C MET A 230 1.49 -0.81 -7.44
N ALA A 231 0.91 -1.12 -6.29
CA ALA A 231 1.62 -1.07 -5.04
C ALA A 231 1.26 -2.23 -4.10
N LEU A 232 2.19 -2.51 -3.18
CA LEU A 232 2.11 -3.55 -2.17
C LEU A 232 2.52 -2.93 -0.82
N VAL A 233 1.75 -3.17 0.23
CA VAL A 233 2.26 -3.03 1.60
C VAL A 233 2.86 -4.38 2.01
N ASN A 234 4.18 -4.45 2.11
CA ASN A 234 4.93 -5.66 2.42
C ASN A 234 4.84 -5.98 3.91
N THR A 235 3.71 -6.53 4.33
CA THR A 235 3.45 -6.96 5.72
C THR A 235 2.66 -8.26 5.75
N GLY A 236 2.89 -9.05 6.80
CA GLY A 236 2.03 -10.19 7.16
C GLY A 236 0.92 -9.82 8.15
N ALA A 237 0.90 -8.57 8.63
CA ALA A 237 -0.13 -8.08 9.53
C ALA A 237 -1.48 -7.95 8.83
N ARG A 238 -2.53 -7.85 9.64
CA ARG A 238 -3.86 -7.49 9.16
C ARG A 238 -3.82 -6.06 8.60
N VAL A 239 -4.44 -5.85 7.45
CA VAL A 239 -4.54 -4.53 6.80
C VAL A 239 -6.01 -4.18 6.56
N VAL A 240 -6.42 -2.96 6.88
CA VAL A 240 -7.70 -2.40 6.45
C VAL A 240 -7.47 -1.50 5.24
N ALA A 241 -8.09 -1.84 4.12
CA ALA A 241 -8.07 -1.03 2.92
C ALA A 241 -9.41 -0.29 2.77
N ASP A 242 -9.40 1.02 2.96
CA ASP A 242 -10.54 1.92 2.76
C ASP A 242 -10.34 2.71 1.48
N VAL A 243 -11.03 2.31 0.41
CA VAL A 243 -10.84 2.87 -0.93
C VAL A 243 -11.89 3.94 -1.17
N GLY A 244 -11.79 5.05 -0.47
CA GLY A 244 -12.72 6.17 -0.60
C GLY A 244 -14.11 5.90 0.02
N HIS A 245 -14.22 4.93 0.93
CA HIS A 245 -15.48 4.59 1.60
C HIS A 245 -15.79 5.57 2.73
N VAL A 246 -14.84 5.82 3.65
CA VAL A 246 -15.02 6.78 4.74
C VAL A 246 -14.72 8.21 4.30
N ARG A 247 -13.64 8.40 3.52
CA ARG A 247 -13.22 9.71 3.01
C ARG A 247 -13.20 9.68 1.49
N PRO A 248 -14.15 10.33 0.80
CA PRO A 248 -14.11 10.42 -0.66
C PRO A 248 -12.77 10.97 -1.13
N SER A 249 -12.24 10.42 -2.22
CA SER A 249 -10.93 10.79 -2.80
C SER A 249 -9.70 10.40 -1.96
N VAL A 250 -9.83 9.50 -0.98
CA VAL A 250 -8.69 8.99 -0.20
C VAL A 250 -8.69 7.47 -0.20
N LEU A 251 -7.55 6.88 -0.57
CA LEU A 251 -7.23 5.48 -0.28
C LEU A 251 -6.45 5.42 1.04
N SER A 252 -7.06 4.85 2.07
CA SER A 252 -6.45 4.66 3.38
C SER A 252 -6.07 3.19 3.57
N LEU A 253 -4.81 2.93 3.88
CA LEU A 253 -4.31 1.60 4.22
C LEU A 253 -3.81 1.62 5.66
N THR A 254 -4.51 0.94 6.57
CA THR A 254 -4.12 0.82 7.97
C THR A 254 -3.62 -0.60 8.22
N ALA A 255 -2.33 -0.76 8.49
CA ALA A 255 -1.74 -2.03 8.90
C ALA A 255 -1.64 -2.09 10.42
N ASP A 256 -1.93 -3.27 10.98
CA ASP A 256 -1.70 -3.59 12.40
C ASP A 256 -0.19 -3.90 12.60
N ASP A 257 0.64 -2.91 12.26
CA ASP A 257 2.11 -2.95 12.21
C ASP A 257 2.66 -1.57 12.59
N ASP A 258 3.90 -1.49 13.08
CA ASP A 258 4.56 -0.22 13.44
C ASP A 258 5.50 0.31 12.35
N VAL A 259 5.53 -0.37 11.19
CA VAL A 259 6.30 -0.03 10.00
C VAL A 259 5.42 0.06 8.77
N LEU A 260 5.56 1.13 8.00
CA LEU A 260 5.10 1.15 6.62
C LEU A 260 6.22 0.67 5.71
N ASP A 261 6.04 -0.48 5.06
CA ASP A 261 6.92 -1.00 4.01
C ASP A 261 6.17 -1.05 2.68
N LEU A 262 6.27 0.03 1.92
CA LEU A 262 5.50 0.23 0.68
C LEU A 262 6.38 -0.05 -0.54
N ILE A 263 5.94 -0.89 -1.45
CA ILE A 263 6.57 -1.06 -2.77
C ILE A 263 5.64 -0.47 -3.82
N VAL A 264 6.18 0.39 -4.69
CA VAL A 264 5.46 1.02 -5.80
C VAL A 264 6.14 0.67 -7.12
N ILE A 265 5.34 0.15 -8.07
CA ILE A 265 5.76 -0.24 -9.41
C ILE A 265 5.05 0.66 -10.42
N VAL A 266 5.81 1.41 -11.21
CA VAL A 266 5.29 2.41 -12.14
C VAL A 266 5.40 1.91 -13.59
N ALA A 267 4.28 1.87 -14.30
CA ALA A 267 4.23 1.64 -15.75
C ALA A 267 2.78 1.84 -16.21
N ASP A 268 2.53 2.25 -17.45
CA ASP A 268 1.16 2.29 -17.98
C ASP A 268 0.58 0.90 -18.25
N ASP A 269 1.39 -0.03 -18.77
CA ASP A 269 0.93 -1.39 -19.08
C ASP A 269 0.82 -2.24 -17.80
N PRO A 270 -0.39 -2.72 -17.43
CA PRO A 270 -0.56 -3.58 -16.27
C PRO A 270 0.21 -4.91 -16.36
N LYS A 271 0.53 -5.41 -17.56
CA LYS A 271 1.35 -6.61 -17.74
C LYS A 271 2.79 -6.37 -17.29
N VAL A 272 3.35 -5.19 -17.56
CA VAL A 272 4.68 -4.81 -17.10
C VAL A 272 4.69 -4.72 -15.57
N ARG A 273 3.64 -4.10 -14.98
CA ARG A 273 3.51 -4.03 -13.52
C ARG A 273 3.43 -5.43 -12.88
N LEU A 274 2.66 -6.34 -13.48
CA LEU A 274 2.55 -7.71 -13.00
C LEU A 274 3.85 -8.53 -13.16
N ALA A 275 4.59 -8.32 -14.26
CA ALA A 275 5.89 -8.95 -14.46
C ALA A 275 6.89 -8.50 -13.39
N GLU A 276 6.98 -7.20 -13.11
CA GLU A 276 7.83 -6.68 -12.02
C GLU A 276 7.38 -7.21 -10.64
N TYR A 277 6.08 -7.25 -10.38
CA TYR A 277 5.57 -7.80 -9.11
C TYR A 277 5.96 -9.27 -8.93
N THR A 278 5.70 -10.12 -9.91
CA THR A 278 6.05 -11.56 -9.84
C THR A 278 7.56 -11.82 -9.90
N ARG A 279 8.36 -10.89 -10.43
CA ARG A 279 9.81 -10.93 -10.29
C ARG A 279 10.22 -10.75 -8.82
N LEU A 280 9.57 -9.83 -8.11
CA LEU A 280 9.84 -9.56 -6.69
C LEU A 280 9.31 -10.66 -5.76
N THR A 281 8.11 -11.19 -6.04
CA THR A 281 7.38 -12.09 -5.12
C THR A 281 7.37 -13.55 -5.54
N GLY A 282 8.00 -13.88 -6.67
CA GLY A 282 8.02 -15.23 -7.24
C GLY A 282 7.03 -15.41 -8.39
N THR A 283 7.52 -16.03 -9.47
CA THR A 283 6.70 -16.37 -10.64
C THR A 283 6.04 -17.72 -10.42
N ALA A 284 4.72 -17.80 -10.67
CA ALA A 284 3.99 -19.06 -10.57
C ALA A 284 4.51 -20.06 -11.62
N PRO A 285 4.84 -21.31 -11.24
CA PRO A 285 5.24 -22.33 -12.20
C PRO A 285 4.05 -22.68 -13.11
N VAL A 286 4.34 -23.02 -14.36
CA VAL A 286 3.31 -23.55 -15.27
C VAL A 286 2.87 -24.92 -14.74
N PRO A 287 1.57 -25.13 -14.45
CA PRO A 287 1.06 -26.44 -14.05
C PRO A 287 1.34 -27.50 -15.12
N PRO A 288 1.43 -28.79 -14.75
CA PRO A 288 1.52 -29.86 -15.73
C PRO A 288 0.29 -29.87 -16.65
N SER A 289 0.44 -30.32 -17.90
CA SER A 289 -0.62 -30.20 -18.92
C SER A 289 -1.96 -30.80 -18.51
N TRP A 290 -1.96 -31.93 -17.79
CA TRP A 290 -3.17 -32.58 -17.30
C TRP A 290 -3.96 -31.73 -16.30
N ALA A 291 -3.33 -30.75 -15.64
CA ALA A 291 -4.02 -29.88 -14.69
C ALA A 291 -4.99 -28.90 -15.39
N PHE A 292 -4.81 -28.66 -16.69
CA PHE A 292 -5.71 -27.86 -17.52
C PHE A 292 -6.89 -28.68 -18.09
N GLY A 293 -6.90 -30.00 -17.84
CA GLY A 293 -7.99 -30.89 -18.20
C GLY A 293 -9.22 -30.74 -17.32
N TYR A 294 -10.20 -31.63 -17.48
CA TYR A 294 -11.40 -31.64 -16.64
C TYR A 294 -11.13 -32.35 -15.31
N TRP A 295 -11.56 -31.72 -14.20
CA TRP A 295 -11.45 -32.24 -12.85
C TRP A 295 -12.82 -32.73 -12.38
N MET A 296 -12.92 -34.00 -12.00
CA MET A 296 -14.12 -34.57 -11.41
C MET A 296 -13.92 -34.78 -9.90
N GLY A 297 -14.78 -34.15 -9.11
CA GLY A 297 -14.74 -34.23 -7.66
C GLY A 297 -16.14 -34.15 -7.05
N ARG A 298 -16.23 -34.49 -5.77
CA ARG A 298 -17.42 -34.31 -4.94
C ARG A 298 -16.96 -34.08 -3.51
N CYS A 299 -17.85 -33.63 -2.62
CA CYS A 299 -17.50 -33.37 -1.22
C CYS A 299 -16.85 -34.58 -0.52
N ARG A 300 -17.18 -35.81 -0.96
CA ARG A 300 -16.55 -37.05 -0.48
C ARG A 300 -16.83 -38.22 -1.41
N TYR A 301 -15.82 -39.07 -1.63
CA TYR A 301 -15.99 -40.47 -2.04
C TYR A 301 -15.95 -41.36 -0.80
N HIS A 302 -16.90 -42.29 -0.66
CA HIS A 302 -16.98 -43.20 0.49
C HIS A 302 -16.07 -44.42 0.35
N SER A 303 -15.61 -44.74 -0.87
CA SER A 303 -14.67 -45.82 -1.13
C SER A 303 -13.90 -45.61 -2.44
N ALA A 304 -12.79 -46.34 -2.60
CA ALA A 304 -12.05 -46.38 -3.86
C ALA A 304 -12.90 -46.96 -5.01
N THR A 305 -13.74 -47.98 -4.73
CA THR A 305 -14.65 -48.57 -5.72
C THR A 305 -15.59 -47.52 -6.29
N GLU A 306 -16.22 -46.72 -5.42
CA GLU A 306 -17.13 -45.65 -5.84
C GLU A 306 -16.45 -44.58 -6.71
N MET A 307 -15.15 -44.34 -6.49
CA MET A 307 -14.36 -43.43 -7.30
C MET A 307 -14.02 -44.01 -8.67
N LEU A 308 -13.64 -45.29 -8.71
CA LEU A 308 -13.34 -46.00 -9.95
C LEU A 308 -14.58 -46.17 -10.83
N GLU A 309 -15.75 -46.41 -10.23
CA GLU A 309 -17.03 -46.46 -10.95
C GLU A 309 -17.35 -45.13 -11.65
N VAL A 310 -17.05 -43.99 -11.02
CA VAL A 310 -17.19 -42.66 -11.66
C VAL A 310 -16.21 -42.53 -12.83
N ALA A 311 -14.97 -42.99 -12.67
CA ALA A 311 -13.95 -42.96 -13.72
C ALA A 311 -14.39 -43.79 -14.94
N ASP A 312 -14.84 -45.02 -14.70
CA ASP A 312 -15.33 -45.93 -15.74
C ASP A 312 -16.53 -45.33 -16.45
N ARG A 313 -17.47 -44.73 -15.69
CA ARG A 313 -18.66 -44.10 -16.28
C ARG A 313 -18.32 -42.90 -17.16
N LEU A 314 -17.34 -42.08 -16.78
CA LEU A 314 -16.85 -40.98 -17.63
C LEU A 314 -16.32 -41.52 -18.97
N ARG A 315 -15.59 -42.64 -18.95
CA ARG A 315 -15.07 -43.30 -20.16
C ARG A 315 -16.18 -43.90 -21.02
N GLU A 316 -17.14 -44.59 -20.41
CA GLU A 316 -18.31 -45.13 -21.13
C GLU A 316 -19.16 -44.06 -21.82
N LEU A 317 -19.20 -42.86 -21.25
CA LEU A 317 -19.95 -41.72 -21.78
C LEU A 317 -19.14 -40.83 -22.72
N ASP A 318 -17.90 -41.20 -23.06
CA ASP A 318 -16.98 -40.40 -23.87
C ASP A 318 -16.76 -38.98 -23.30
N VAL A 319 -16.77 -38.83 -21.98
CA VAL A 319 -16.47 -37.56 -21.28
C VAL A 319 -14.98 -37.54 -20.87
N PRO A 320 -14.15 -36.66 -21.46
CA PRO A 320 -12.76 -36.54 -21.07
C PRO A 320 -12.61 -36.04 -19.63
N ALA A 321 -11.72 -36.67 -18.86
CA ALA A 321 -11.32 -36.24 -17.53
C ALA A 321 -9.86 -36.60 -17.28
N ASP A 322 -9.13 -35.68 -16.64
CA ASP A 322 -7.70 -35.79 -16.37
C ASP A 322 -7.40 -35.92 -14.87
N VAL A 323 -8.30 -35.43 -14.01
CA VAL A 323 -8.12 -35.47 -12.55
C VAL A 323 -9.39 -35.97 -11.86
N LEU A 324 -9.21 -36.88 -10.90
CA LEU A 324 -10.22 -37.25 -9.91
C LEU A 324 -9.77 -36.73 -8.55
N HIS A 325 -10.54 -35.81 -7.96
CA HIS A 325 -10.27 -35.22 -6.65
C HIS A 325 -10.99 -36.00 -5.55
N VAL A 326 -10.25 -36.45 -4.53
CA VAL A 326 -10.70 -37.38 -3.48
C VAL A 326 -11.22 -36.66 -2.26
#